data_AF-A0A2V5WSL6-F1
#
_entry.id   AF-A0A2V5WSL6-F1
#
_cell.length_a   1.000
_cell.length_b   1.000
_cell.length_c   1.000
_cell.angle_alpha   90.00
_cell.angle_beta   90.00
_cell.angle_gamma   90.00
#
_symmetry.space_group_name_H-M   'P 1'
#
loop_
_entity.id
_entity.type
_entity.pdbx_description
1 polymer ?
#
loop_
_entity_poly.entity_id
_entity_poly.type
_entity_poly.pdbx_seq_one_letter_code
_entity_poly.pdbx_strand_id
1 'polypeptide(L)'
;MKRVFGLETEYGITVSGAESVDVVAESIELVRCYTEHGALMKWDYELEDPHLDARGFRARELLQDTDESAYYEIDKNRPLSFEEIKSDLVLSNGARFYNDHAHPEYSTPECTTLRQIIAQDKAGERILAECARRRNQKLPSANEVRLYKNNTARLRGIGSSPASCHFSLPAKFSPAPERWAPKRRVRRVSLGLIKSRSGQIFSACW
;
A
#
# COMPACT_ATOMS: atom_id res chain seq x y z
N MET A 1 -15.88 -3.31 25.15
CA MET A 1 -14.57 -3.83 24.67
C MET A 1 -13.99 -2.82 23.68
N LYS A 2 -12.85 -2.18 23.99
CA LYS A 2 -12.08 -1.40 23.01
C LYS A 2 -11.21 -2.39 22.23
N ARG A 3 -11.44 -2.53 20.93
CA ARG A 3 -10.55 -3.31 20.03
C ARG A 3 -9.60 -2.31 19.39
N VAL A 4 -8.32 -2.64 19.34
CA VAL A 4 -7.36 -1.93 18.50
C VAL A 4 -7.52 -2.45 17.06
N PHE A 5 -7.26 -1.63 16.04
CA PHE A 5 -7.26 -2.04 14.63
C PHE A 5 -6.57 -0.98 13.76
N GLY A 6 -6.13 -1.36 12.56
CA GLY A 6 -5.48 -0.49 11.58
C GLY A 6 -5.85 -0.87 10.13
N LEU A 7 -5.62 0.06 9.20
CA LEU A 7 -5.62 -0.20 7.75
C LEU A 7 -4.22 -0.07 7.21
N GLU A 8 -3.96 -0.88 6.19
CA GLU A 8 -2.83 -0.73 5.27
C GLU A 8 -3.44 -0.51 3.89
N THR A 9 -2.97 0.51 3.17
CA THR A 9 -3.47 0.82 1.83
C THR A 9 -2.31 1.11 0.90
N GLU A 10 -2.14 0.22 -0.06
CA GLU A 10 -1.26 0.43 -1.19
C GLU A 10 -1.96 1.29 -2.24
N TYR A 11 -1.20 2.23 -2.82
CA TYR A 11 -1.69 3.07 -3.90
C TYR A 11 -1.06 2.64 -5.21
N GLY A 12 -1.87 2.51 -6.27
CA GLY A 12 -1.35 2.42 -7.62
C GLY A 12 -0.67 3.75 -7.99
N ILE A 13 0.52 3.70 -8.58
CA ILE A 13 1.28 4.87 -9.02
C ILE A 13 1.54 4.80 -10.53
N THR A 14 1.36 5.93 -11.22
CA THR A 14 1.74 6.08 -12.63
C THR A 14 2.35 7.44 -12.90
N VAL A 15 3.11 7.55 -13.99
CA VAL A 15 3.55 8.83 -14.55
C VAL A 15 2.94 9.00 -15.93
N SER A 16 2.04 9.96 -16.07
CA SER A 16 1.49 10.36 -17.37
C SER A 16 2.58 11.06 -18.18
N GLY A 17 2.63 10.85 -19.50
CA GLY A 17 3.61 11.50 -20.39
C GLY A 17 4.94 10.75 -20.54
N ALA A 18 5.20 9.73 -19.72
CA ALA A 18 6.40 8.87 -19.83
C ALA A 18 6.11 7.61 -20.66
N GLU A 19 7.06 7.22 -21.53
CA GLU A 19 6.97 5.98 -22.32
C GLU A 19 7.21 4.71 -21.47
N SER A 20 8.06 4.82 -20.45
CA SER A 20 8.31 3.77 -19.47
C SER A 20 8.47 4.40 -18.08
N VAL A 21 8.06 3.66 -17.05
CA VAL A 21 8.07 4.13 -15.66
C VAL A 21 8.66 3.04 -14.79
N ASP A 22 9.74 3.37 -14.07
CA ASP A 22 10.21 2.58 -12.95
C ASP A 22 9.34 2.89 -11.72
N VAL A 23 8.31 2.07 -11.52
CA VAL A 23 7.31 2.27 -10.46
C VAL A 23 7.91 2.19 -9.05
N VAL A 24 8.96 1.39 -8.85
CA VAL A 24 9.66 1.28 -7.57
C VAL A 24 10.40 2.59 -7.29
N ALA A 25 11.16 3.10 -8.27
CA ALA A 25 11.86 4.37 -8.13
C ALA A 25 10.88 5.54 -7.89
N GLU A 26 9.75 5.58 -8.60
CA GLU A 26 8.74 6.62 -8.39
C GLU A 26 8.06 6.51 -7.02
N SER A 27 7.82 5.29 -6.53
CA SER A 27 7.30 5.06 -5.18
C SER A 27 8.28 5.57 -4.11
N ILE A 28 9.57 5.20 -4.21
CA ILE A 28 10.63 5.69 -3.33
C ILE A 28 10.69 7.21 -3.33
N GLU A 29 10.73 7.84 -4.51
CA GLU A 29 10.81 9.30 -4.63
C GLU A 29 9.54 10.00 -4.13
N LEU A 30 8.37 9.38 -4.27
CA LEU A 30 7.13 9.88 -3.68
C LEU A 30 7.21 9.86 -2.15
N VAL A 31 7.65 8.75 -1.55
CA VAL A 31 7.78 8.64 -0.08
C VAL A 31 8.77 9.68 0.45
N ARG A 32 9.91 9.86 -0.24
CA ARG A 32 10.92 10.89 0.07
C ARG A 32 10.42 12.34 -0.08
N CYS A 33 9.27 12.57 -0.73
CA CYS A 33 8.65 13.90 -0.79
C CYS A 33 7.91 14.29 0.51
N TYR A 34 7.75 13.36 1.45
CA TYR A 34 7.33 13.70 2.80
C TYR A 34 8.49 14.37 3.55
N THR A 35 8.31 15.64 3.90
CA THR A 35 9.39 16.46 4.51
C THR A 35 9.05 16.95 5.91
N GLU A 36 7.93 16.51 6.48
CA GLU A 36 7.56 16.87 7.85
C GLU A 36 8.23 15.95 8.86
N HIS A 37 8.13 16.30 10.15
CA HIS A 37 8.74 15.54 11.24
C HIS A 37 8.29 14.08 11.23
N GLY A 38 9.27 13.17 11.28
CA GLY A 38 9.08 11.73 11.33
C GLY A 38 10.38 11.01 11.68
N ALA A 39 10.30 9.72 11.97
CA ALA A 39 11.46 8.87 12.18
C ALA A 39 11.77 8.09 10.90
N LEU A 40 12.95 8.33 10.32
CA LEU A 40 13.41 7.70 9.09
C LEU A 40 14.00 6.32 9.40
N MET A 41 13.62 5.31 8.61
CA MET A 41 14.27 3.99 8.57
C MET A 41 14.41 3.35 9.96
N LYS A 42 13.31 3.32 10.72
CA LYS A 42 13.27 2.76 12.09
C LYS A 42 12.56 1.42 12.19
N TRP A 43 12.04 0.89 11.09
CA TRP A 43 11.35 -0.38 11.10
C TRP A 43 12.32 -1.55 11.15
N ASP A 44 12.02 -2.50 12.02
CA ASP A 44 12.79 -3.72 12.19
C ASP A 44 12.12 -4.85 11.38
N TYR A 45 12.77 -5.23 10.28
CA TYR A 45 12.30 -6.27 9.38
C TYR A 45 12.75 -7.68 9.82
N GLU A 46 13.63 -7.82 10.82
CA GLU A 46 14.16 -9.14 11.24
C GLU A 46 13.06 -10.05 11.81
N LEU A 47 11.95 -9.46 12.26
CA LEU A 47 10.81 -10.17 12.85
C LEU A 47 9.69 -10.47 11.84
N GLU A 48 9.82 -10.04 10.58
CA GLU A 48 8.82 -10.30 9.54
C GLU A 48 9.11 -11.64 8.84
N ASP A 49 8.15 -12.57 8.90
CA ASP A 49 8.18 -13.82 8.15
C ASP A 49 6.81 -14.09 7.52
N PRO A 50 6.62 -13.81 6.22
CA PRO A 50 5.34 -13.98 5.53
C PRO A 50 4.80 -15.41 5.56
N HIS A 51 5.69 -16.40 5.69
CA HIS A 51 5.30 -17.81 5.74
C HIS A 51 4.83 -18.23 7.14
N LEU A 52 5.09 -17.44 8.20
CA LEU A 52 4.56 -17.70 9.55
C LEU A 52 3.14 -17.17 9.68
N ASP A 53 2.15 -18.07 9.55
CA ASP A 53 0.75 -17.71 9.72
C ASP A 53 0.42 -17.55 11.21
N ALA A 54 -0.33 -16.49 11.55
CA ALA A 54 -0.78 -16.21 12.91
C ALA A 54 -1.63 -17.33 13.56
N ARG A 55 -2.12 -18.30 12.80
CA ARG A 55 -2.80 -19.51 13.29
C ARG A 55 -1.83 -20.57 13.82
N GLY A 56 -0.52 -20.36 13.74
CA GLY A 56 0.51 -21.21 14.34
C GLY A 56 1.07 -22.28 13.40
N PHE A 57 1.02 -22.08 12.08
CA PHE A 57 1.63 -22.98 11.11
C PHE A 57 2.47 -22.21 10.10
N ARG A 58 3.43 -22.89 9.48
CA ARG A 58 4.24 -22.32 8.39
C ARG A 58 3.63 -22.68 7.04
N ALA A 59 3.28 -21.68 6.23
CA ALA A 59 2.91 -21.87 4.84
C ALA A 59 4.15 -22.31 4.05
N ARG A 60 4.01 -23.34 3.19
CA ARG A 60 5.14 -23.84 2.39
C ARG A 60 5.45 -22.92 1.20
N GLU A 61 4.40 -22.40 0.58
CA GLU A 61 4.43 -21.56 -0.62
C GLU A 61 3.31 -20.53 -0.51
N LEU A 62 3.58 -19.30 -0.92
CA LEU A 62 2.59 -18.22 -1.10
C LEU A 62 2.41 -17.94 -2.59
N LEU A 63 1.26 -17.40 -2.96
CA LEU A 63 1.01 -17.02 -4.35
C LEU A 63 1.96 -15.88 -4.79
N GLN A 64 2.40 -15.09 -3.82
CA GLN A 64 3.24 -13.91 -3.96
C GLN A 64 4.73 -14.26 -4.10
N ASP A 65 5.18 -15.46 -3.70
CA ASP A 65 6.59 -15.86 -3.73
C ASP A 65 7.22 -15.70 -5.13
N THR A 66 6.43 -15.92 -6.18
CA THR A 66 6.91 -15.78 -7.58
C THR A 66 7.12 -14.32 -7.97
N ASP A 67 6.17 -13.44 -7.63
CA ASP A 67 6.24 -12.01 -7.93
C ASP A 67 7.39 -11.37 -7.13
N GLU A 68 7.49 -11.67 -5.83
CA GLU A 68 8.54 -11.19 -4.94
C GLU A 68 9.94 -11.59 -5.43
N SER A 69 10.12 -12.83 -5.87
CA SER A 69 11.38 -13.30 -6.44
C SER A 69 11.77 -12.50 -7.70
N ALA A 70 10.80 -12.12 -8.53
CA ALA A 70 11.05 -11.32 -9.73
C ALA A 70 11.50 -9.89 -9.37
N TYR A 71 10.86 -9.27 -8.38
CA TYR A 71 11.27 -7.94 -7.88
C TYR A 71 12.63 -7.98 -7.20
N TYR A 72 12.93 -9.01 -6.39
CA TYR A 72 14.24 -9.18 -5.76
C TYR A 72 15.38 -9.20 -6.80
N GLU A 73 15.17 -9.91 -7.91
CA GLU A 73 16.15 -9.98 -9.00
C GLU A 73 16.34 -8.65 -9.75
N ILE A 74 15.36 -7.77 -9.74
CA ILE A 74 15.46 -6.41 -10.28
C ILE A 74 16.16 -5.50 -9.26
N ASP A 75 15.73 -5.57 -8.01
CA ASP A 75 16.16 -4.69 -6.93
C ASP A 75 17.61 -4.92 -6.51
N LYS A 76 18.14 -6.14 -6.62
CA LYS A 76 19.57 -6.43 -6.38
C LYS A 76 20.52 -5.65 -7.29
N ASN A 77 20.04 -5.19 -8.45
CA ASN A 77 20.84 -4.42 -9.40
C ASN A 77 20.72 -2.90 -9.16
N ARG A 78 19.86 -2.46 -8.23
CA ARG A 78 19.74 -1.04 -7.87
C ARG A 78 20.93 -0.62 -7.01
N PRO A 79 21.40 0.63 -7.14
CA PRO A 79 22.44 1.19 -6.29
C PRO A 79 21.86 1.66 -4.94
N LEU A 80 20.97 0.87 -4.34
CA LEU A 80 20.28 1.18 -3.08
C LEU A 80 20.29 -0.06 -2.17
N SER A 81 20.46 0.15 -0.87
CA SER A 81 20.24 -0.88 0.14
C SER A 81 18.76 -1.27 0.26
N PHE A 82 18.48 -2.40 0.91
CA PHE A 82 17.12 -2.86 1.15
C PHE A 82 16.28 -1.81 1.90
N GLU A 83 16.86 -1.18 2.92
CA GLU A 83 16.22 -0.14 3.73
C GLU A 83 15.94 1.13 2.91
N GLU A 84 16.85 1.48 2.00
CA GLU A 84 16.65 2.61 1.08
C GLU A 84 15.58 2.34 0.03
N ILE A 85 15.43 1.09 -0.43
CA ILE A 85 14.37 0.67 -1.34
C ILE A 85 13.02 0.68 -0.64
N LYS A 86 12.95 0.23 0.62
CA LYS A 86 11.72 0.31 1.42
C LYS A 86 11.35 1.76 1.78
N SER A 87 12.33 2.67 1.84
CA SER A 87 12.12 4.10 2.07
C SER A 87 11.14 4.38 3.24
N ASP A 88 11.36 3.70 4.37
CA ASP A 88 10.37 3.64 5.45
C ASP A 88 10.35 4.89 6.34
N LEU A 89 9.15 5.43 6.59
CA LEU A 89 8.91 6.60 7.41
C LEU A 89 7.82 6.33 8.46
N VAL A 90 8.14 6.57 9.74
CA VAL A 90 7.13 6.74 10.78
C VAL A 90 6.77 8.22 10.88
N LEU A 91 5.51 8.54 10.63
CA LEU A 91 4.97 9.90 10.57
C LEU A 91 4.63 10.42 11.98
N SER A 92 4.54 11.74 12.13
CA SER A 92 4.17 12.40 13.40
C SER A 92 2.78 12.02 13.93
N ASN A 93 1.86 11.57 13.07
CA ASN A 93 0.54 11.07 13.46
C ASN A 93 0.56 9.58 13.88
N GLY A 94 1.73 8.94 13.89
CA GLY A 94 1.94 7.53 14.22
C GLY A 94 1.70 6.57 13.05
N ALA A 95 1.39 7.07 11.85
CA ALA A 95 1.26 6.23 10.66
C ALA A 95 2.63 5.79 10.14
N ARG A 96 2.65 4.70 9.38
CA ARG A 96 3.80 4.27 8.58
C ARG A 96 3.56 4.65 7.11
N PHE A 97 4.56 5.20 6.44
CA PHE A 97 4.52 5.51 5.02
C PHE A 97 5.81 5.03 4.37
N TYR A 98 5.70 4.07 3.45
CA TYR A 98 6.86 3.34 2.93
C TYR A 98 6.59 2.85 1.51
N ASN A 99 7.65 2.41 0.82
CA ASN A 99 7.55 1.69 -0.43
C ASN A 99 7.40 0.19 -0.13
N ASP A 100 6.26 -0.38 -0.50
CA ASP A 100 6.10 -1.82 -0.55
C ASP A 100 6.23 -2.34 -1.98
N HIS A 101 7.41 -2.87 -2.28
CA HIS A 101 7.82 -3.35 -3.60
C HIS A 101 7.70 -2.24 -4.66
N ALA A 102 6.55 -2.16 -5.34
CA ALA A 102 6.25 -1.22 -6.41
C ALA A 102 5.19 -0.17 -6.05
N HIS A 103 4.70 -0.18 -4.81
CA HIS A 103 3.57 0.63 -4.38
C HIS A 103 3.93 1.50 -3.17
N PRO A 104 3.58 2.79 -3.19
CA PRO A 104 3.58 3.58 -1.97
C PRO A 104 2.43 3.11 -1.07
N GLU A 105 2.76 2.68 0.14
CA GLU A 105 1.81 2.17 1.12
C GLU A 105 1.72 3.10 2.33
N TYR A 106 0.48 3.38 2.73
CA TYR A 106 0.17 4.07 3.98
C TYR A 106 -0.52 3.13 4.96
N SER A 107 0.11 2.91 6.11
CA SER A 107 -0.46 2.14 7.23
C SER A 107 -0.88 3.09 8.34
N THR A 108 -2.17 3.08 8.69
CA THR A 108 -2.72 3.95 9.75
C THR A 108 -2.11 3.60 11.12
N PRO A 109 -1.99 4.56 12.06
CA PRO A 109 -1.69 4.23 13.45
C PRO A 109 -2.78 3.35 14.06
N GLU A 110 -2.46 2.71 15.17
CA GLU A 110 -3.41 1.92 15.94
C GLU A 110 -4.62 2.74 16.39
N CYS A 111 -5.79 2.37 15.89
CA CYS A 111 -7.05 3.04 16.19
C CYS A 111 -7.91 2.18 17.12
N THR A 112 -8.72 2.81 17.98
CA THR A 112 -9.66 2.09 18.88
C THR A 112 -11.13 2.33 18.55
N THR A 113 -11.40 3.23 17.60
CA THR A 113 -12.75 3.60 17.16
C THR A 113 -12.80 3.71 15.63
N LEU A 114 -13.97 3.42 15.05
CA LEU A 114 -14.15 3.50 13.60
C LEU A 114 -13.96 4.93 13.07
N ARG A 115 -14.29 5.93 13.87
CA ARG A 115 -14.08 7.34 13.51
C ARG A 115 -12.59 7.67 13.40
N GLN A 116 -11.76 7.14 14.30
CA GLN A 116 -10.31 7.34 14.25
C GLN A 116 -9.71 6.73 12.99
N ILE A 117 -10.04 5.47 12.67
CA ILE A 117 -9.47 4.82 11.48
C ILE A 117 -9.89 5.51 10.18
N ILE A 118 -11.14 5.96 10.07
CA ILE A 118 -11.60 6.74 8.90
C ILE A 118 -10.85 8.07 8.81
N ALA A 119 -10.67 8.77 9.95
CA ALA A 119 -9.94 10.02 9.97
C ALA A 119 -8.46 9.84 9.58
N GLN A 120 -7.82 8.77 10.06
CA GLN A 120 -6.42 8.47 9.76
C GLN A 120 -6.21 8.00 8.32
N ASP A 121 -7.13 7.20 7.79
CA ASP A 121 -7.15 6.80 6.38
C ASP A 121 -7.30 8.01 5.44
N LYS A 122 -8.20 8.94 5.79
CA LYS A 122 -8.36 10.22 5.07
C LYS A 122 -7.19 11.18 5.25
N ALA A 123 -6.50 11.13 6.40
CA ALA A 123 -5.24 11.84 6.56
C ALA A 123 -4.17 11.30 5.60
N GLY A 124 -4.09 9.96 5.46
CA GLY A 124 -3.21 9.29 4.49
C GLY A 124 -3.44 9.77 3.06
N GLU A 125 -4.69 9.81 2.59
CA GLU A 125 -5.02 10.33 1.26
C GLU A 125 -4.48 11.76 1.03
N ARG A 126 -4.57 12.64 2.04
CA ARG A 126 -4.08 14.03 1.95
C ARG A 126 -2.56 14.10 1.97
N ILE A 127 -1.91 13.28 2.79
CA ILE A 127 -0.45 13.19 2.87
C ILE A 127 0.13 12.75 1.53
N LEU A 128 -0.43 11.69 0.93
CA LEU A 128 0.02 11.18 -0.36
C LEU A 128 -0.25 12.18 -1.49
N ALA A 129 -1.41 12.85 -1.48
CA ALA A 129 -1.71 13.89 -2.45
C ALA A 129 -0.71 15.07 -2.39
N GLU A 130 -0.31 15.48 -1.18
CA GLU A 130 0.71 16.51 -0.99
C GLU A 130 2.10 16.04 -1.44
N CYS A 131 2.47 14.80 -1.17
CA CYS A 131 3.71 14.21 -1.67
C CYS A 131 3.74 14.15 -3.20
N ALA A 132 2.63 13.75 -3.83
CA ALA A 132 2.50 13.75 -5.30
C ALA A 132 2.59 15.17 -5.87
N ARG A 133 1.95 16.15 -5.23
CA ARG A 133 2.04 17.56 -5.62
C ARG A 133 3.50 18.04 -5.62
N ARG A 134 4.27 17.71 -4.57
CA ARG A 134 5.70 18.05 -4.46
C ARG A 134 6.56 17.30 -5.48
N ARG A 135 6.28 16.01 -5.73
CA ARG A 135 6.96 15.21 -6.75
C ARG A 135 6.75 15.80 -8.14
N ASN A 136 5.53 16.23 -8.47
CA ASN A 136 5.18 16.87 -9.74
C ASN A 136 5.90 18.21 -9.96
N GLN A 137 6.29 18.92 -8.89
CA GLN A 137 7.11 20.14 -9.03
C GLN A 137 8.56 19.85 -9.43
N LYS A 138 9.05 18.62 -9.20
CA LYS A 138 10.40 18.19 -9.56
C LYS A 138 10.46 17.50 -10.93
N LEU A 139 9.31 17.19 -11.52
CA LEU A 139 9.22 16.51 -12.81
C LEU A 139 9.22 17.52 -13.97
N PRO A 140 9.65 17.09 -15.17
CA PRO A 140 9.43 17.88 -16.39
C PRO A 140 7.94 18.18 -16.57
N SER A 141 7.59 19.35 -17.12
CA SER A 141 6.19 19.79 -17.24
C SER A 141 5.28 18.87 -18.08
N ALA A 142 5.87 17.98 -18.90
CA ALA A 142 5.14 16.99 -19.67
C ALA A 142 4.74 15.75 -18.84
N ASN A 143 5.34 15.56 -17.67
CA ASN A 143 5.17 14.38 -16.83
C ASN A 143 4.36 14.69 -15.57
N GLU A 144 3.44 13.80 -15.22
CA GLU A 144 2.60 13.95 -14.03
C GLU A 144 2.42 12.62 -13.31
N VAL A 145 2.85 12.56 -12.05
CA VAL A 145 2.56 11.45 -11.12
C VAL A 145 1.10 11.48 -10.72
N ARG A 146 0.45 10.33 -10.87
CA ARG A 146 -0.93 10.09 -10.45
C ARG A 146 -1.00 8.89 -9.52
N LEU A 147 -1.80 9.04 -8.47
CA LEU A 147 -2.03 8.03 -7.44
C LEU A 147 -3.46 7.52 -7.51
N TYR A 148 -3.63 6.23 -7.28
CA TYR A 148 -4.92 5.55 -7.34
C TYR A 148 -5.11 4.70 -6.09
N LYS A 149 -6.10 5.08 -5.27
CA LYS A 149 -6.60 4.23 -4.18
C LYS A 149 -7.58 3.20 -4.74
N ASN A 150 -7.06 2.16 -5.38
CA ASN A 150 -7.86 1.06 -5.93
C ASN A 150 -7.08 -0.26 -5.80
N ASN A 151 -7.75 -1.38 -6.10
CA ASN A 151 -7.12 -2.70 -6.02
C ASN A 151 -6.92 -3.38 -7.38
N THR A 152 -6.75 -2.58 -8.44
CA THR A 152 -6.63 -3.12 -9.79
C THR A 152 -5.50 -2.47 -10.54
N ALA A 153 -4.40 -3.19 -10.69
CA ALA A 153 -3.41 -2.91 -11.72
C ALA A 153 -3.94 -3.46 -13.06
N ARG A 154 -4.64 -2.63 -13.84
CA ARG A 154 -4.73 -2.85 -15.30
C ARG A 154 -4.13 -1.65 -16.01
N LEU A 155 -2.87 -1.40 -15.69
CA LEU A 155 -2.02 -0.51 -16.46
C LEU A 155 -1.40 -1.37 -17.55
N ARG A 156 -1.58 -0.98 -18.81
CA ARG A 156 -1.13 -1.80 -19.95
C ARG A 156 0.39 -1.99 -19.88
N GLY A 157 0.84 -3.24 -19.91
CA GLY A 157 2.23 -3.60 -20.22
C GLY A 157 3.21 -3.70 -19.05
N ILE A 158 2.80 -3.43 -17.81
CA ILE A 158 3.65 -3.63 -16.63
C ILE A 158 3.03 -4.77 -15.83
N GLY A 159 3.78 -5.86 -15.65
CA GLY A 159 3.39 -6.99 -14.80
C GLY A 159 3.44 -6.65 -13.31
N SER A 160 2.78 -5.56 -12.91
CA SER A 160 2.72 -5.15 -11.51
C SER A 160 1.60 -5.89 -10.79
N SER A 161 1.90 -6.47 -9.64
CA SER A 161 0.91 -7.04 -8.73
C SER A 161 -0.15 -5.97 -8.40
N PRO A 162 -1.43 -6.35 -8.23
CA PRO A 162 -2.48 -5.38 -7.95
C PRO A 162 -2.33 -4.79 -6.56
N ALA A 163 -2.40 -3.45 -6.46
CA ALA A 163 -2.45 -2.75 -5.18
C ALA A 163 -3.49 -3.36 -4.22
N SER A 164 -3.18 -3.44 -2.93
CA SER A 164 -4.01 -4.08 -1.92
C SER A 164 -4.50 -3.12 -0.82
N CYS A 165 -5.55 -3.54 -0.11
CA CYS A 165 -6.00 -2.89 1.12
C CYS A 165 -6.17 -3.96 2.18
N HIS A 166 -5.37 -3.91 3.26
CA HIS A 166 -5.42 -4.86 4.35
C HIS A 166 -6.05 -4.25 5.61
N PHE A 167 -6.69 -5.12 6.42
CA PHE A 167 -7.37 -4.75 7.66
C PHE A 167 -6.79 -5.56 8.81
N SER A 168 -6.13 -4.88 9.74
CA SER A 168 -5.40 -5.50 10.83
C SER A 168 -6.23 -5.50 12.12
N LEU A 169 -6.39 -6.68 12.72
CA LEU A 169 -7.06 -6.91 14.00
C LEU A 169 -6.08 -7.59 14.98
N PRO A 170 -6.01 -7.16 16.25
CA PRO A 170 -5.23 -7.82 17.27
C PRO A 170 -5.72 -9.26 17.42
N ALA A 171 -4.79 -10.21 17.34
CA ALA A 171 -5.06 -11.62 17.52
C ALA A 171 -5.54 -11.88 18.97
N LYS A 172 -6.86 -11.84 19.19
CA LYS A 172 -7.48 -12.59 20.27
C LYS A 172 -8.06 -13.84 19.66
N PHE A 173 -7.38 -14.97 19.90
CA PHE A 173 -7.78 -16.31 19.53
C PHE A 173 -9.25 -16.56 19.95
N SER A 174 -10.11 -16.54 18.95
CA SER A 174 -11.26 -17.43 18.85
C SER A 174 -11.24 -17.89 17.41
N PRO A 175 -11.40 -19.20 17.12
CA PRO A 175 -11.43 -19.69 15.75
C PRO A 175 -12.42 -18.80 15.00
N ALA A 176 -11.97 -18.14 13.93
CA ALA A 176 -12.88 -17.38 13.09
C ALA A 176 -13.98 -18.37 12.70
N PRO A 177 -15.22 -18.21 13.20
CA PRO A 177 -16.23 -19.21 12.90
C PRO A 177 -16.41 -19.22 11.38
N GLU A 178 -16.68 -20.38 10.80
CA GLU A 178 -17.01 -20.56 9.37
C GLU A 178 -18.01 -19.50 8.85
N ARG A 179 -18.76 -18.84 9.76
CA ARG A 179 -19.56 -17.63 9.54
C ARG A 179 -18.88 -16.42 8.86
N TRP A 180 -17.56 -16.30 8.81
CA TRP A 180 -16.90 -15.13 8.18
C TRP A 180 -16.72 -15.27 6.66
N ALA A 181 -16.53 -16.48 6.14
CA ALA A 181 -16.36 -16.71 4.71
C ALA A 181 -17.63 -16.36 3.87
N PRO A 182 -18.87 -16.70 4.30
CA PRO A 182 -20.08 -16.30 3.59
C PRO A 182 -20.31 -14.79 3.62
N LYS A 183 -19.97 -14.12 4.73
CA LYS A 183 -20.20 -12.67 4.90
C LYS A 183 -19.28 -11.81 4.04
N ARG A 184 -18.06 -12.28 3.70
CA ARG A 184 -17.18 -11.58 2.73
C ARG A 184 -17.80 -11.55 1.33
N ARG A 185 -18.52 -12.61 0.93
CA ARG A 185 -19.17 -12.72 -0.38
C ARG A 185 -20.36 -11.76 -0.52
N VAL A 186 -21.11 -11.52 0.56
CA VAL A 186 -22.27 -10.60 0.57
C VAL A 186 -21.86 -9.14 0.76
N ARG A 187 -20.80 -8.84 1.52
CA ARG A 187 -20.30 -7.45 1.71
C ARG A 187 -19.72 -6.82 0.45
N ARG A 188 -19.27 -7.63 -0.54
CA ARG A 188 -18.84 -7.14 -1.86
C ARG A 188 -19.95 -6.37 -2.60
N VAL A 189 -21.22 -6.66 -2.30
CA VAL A 189 -22.38 -6.01 -2.92
C VAL A 189 -22.68 -4.64 -2.30
N SER A 190 -22.21 -4.37 -1.07
CA SER A 190 -22.54 -3.14 -0.31
C SER A 190 -21.36 -2.17 -0.12
N LEU A 191 -20.12 -2.63 -0.23
CA LEU A 191 -18.89 -1.84 -0.03
C LEU A 191 -17.95 -1.88 -1.25
N GLY A 192 -18.42 -2.37 -2.40
CA GLY A 192 -17.58 -2.56 -3.58
C GLY A 192 -17.33 -1.26 -4.35
N LEU A 193 -16.06 -0.95 -4.63
CA LEU A 193 -15.69 -0.08 -5.74
C LEU A 193 -16.15 -0.73 -7.06
N ILE A 194 -16.81 0.04 -7.92
CA ILE A 194 -17.32 -0.43 -9.22
C ILE A 194 -16.16 -0.60 -10.19
N LYS A 195 -15.95 -1.82 -10.70
CA LYS A 195 -14.97 -2.13 -11.76
C LYS A 195 -15.66 -2.19 -13.11
N SER A 196 -15.38 -1.23 -14.00
CA SER A 196 -15.80 -1.33 -15.40
C SER A 196 -14.92 -2.35 -16.14
N ARG A 197 -15.54 -3.28 -16.89
CA ARG A 197 -14.84 -4.24 -17.76
C ARG A 197 -14.33 -3.62 -19.07
N SER A 198 -14.75 -2.39 -19.41
CA SER A 198 -14.55 -1.77 -20.74
C SER A 198 -13.38 -0.77 -20.84
N GLY A 199 -12.54 -0.62 -19.80
CA GLY A 199 -11.35 0.23 -19.89
C GLY A 199 -11.60 1.73 -19.74
N GLN A 200 -12.77 2.14 -19.25
CA GLN A 200 -13.03 3.52 -18.79
C GLN A 200 -13.10 3.55 -17.26
N ILE A 201 -12.23 4.34 -16.64
CA ILE A 201 -12.27 4.67 -15.21
C ILE A 201 -13.24 5.84 -15.05
N PHE A 202 -14.39 5.61 -14.40
CA PHE A 202 -15.25 6.70 -13.94
C PHE A 202 -14.78 7.11 -12.55
N SER A 203 -14.37 8.37 -12.40
CA SER A 203 -14.20 9.00 -11.09
C SER A 203 -15.60 9.12 -10.46
N ALA A 204 -15.85 8.35 -9.41
CA ALA A 204 -16.98 8.63 -8.53
C ALA A 204 -16.47 9.62 -7.48
N CYS A 205 -16.69 10.92 -7.70
CA CYS A 205 -16.67 11.90 -6.63
C CYS A 205 -17.70 11.47 -5.57
N TRP A 206 -17.23 11.22 -4.37
CA TRP A 206 -18.01 11.27 -3.13
C TRP A 206 -17.22 12.06 -2.11
#